data_AF-A0A1I0U2V9-F1
#
_entry.id   AF-A0A1I0U2V9-F1
#
_cell.length_a   1.000
_cell.length_b   1.000
_cell.length_c   1.000
_cell.angle_alpha   90.00
_cell.angle_beta   90.00
_cell.angle_gamma   90.00
#
_symmetry.space_group_name_H-M   'P 1'
#
loop_
_entity.id
_entity.type
_entity.pdbx_description
1 polymer ?
#
loop_
_entity_poly.entity_id
_entity_poly.type
_entity_poly.pdbx_seq_one_letter_code
_entity_poly.pdbx_strand_id
1 'polypeptide(L)'
;MDKDIEDLAERQREALAEGRAAEKAGQPVIYIHGRPYADPAGESFAPGEGALRPAKLATRDDGDERLRDIESGNASMMMKLVESTAENMAFIRENLSQLAARDRGAVEAAYGRILAEAAADHQHSAASRKRELDMDL
;
A
#
# COMPACT_ATOMS: atom_id res chain seq x y z
N MET A 1 28.20 -14.46 -14.89
CA MET A 1 27.29 -13.39 -14.49
C MET A 1 26.12 -13.44 -15.43
N ASP A 2 24.91 -13.46 -14.89
CA ASP A 2 23.69 -13.72 -15.64
C ASP A 2 23.37 -12.51 -16.53
N LYS A 3 23.33 -12.72 -17.84
CA LYS A 3 23.11 -11.68 -18.86
C LYS A 3 21.84 -10.84 -18.57
N ASP A 4 20.84 -11.45 -17.95
CA ASP A 4 19.57 -10.81 -17.61
C ASP A 4 19.72 -9.69 -16.56
N ILE A 5 20.73 -9.77 -15.68
CA ILE A 5 21.00 -8.74 -14.66
C ILE A 5 21.68 -7.52 -15.29
N GLU A 6 22.53 -7.75 -16.28
CA GLU A 6 23.23 -6.70 -17.01
C GLU A 6 22.25 -5.92 -17.90
N ASP A 7 21.36 -6.63 -18.61
CA ASP A 7 20.29 -6.04 -19.42
C ASP A 7 19.30 -5.21 -18.58
N LEU A 8 18.96 -5.66 -17.37
CA LEU A 8 18.08 -4.90 -16.47
C LEU A 8 18.76 -3.62 -15.97
N ALA A 9 20.05 -3.68 -15.65
CA ALA A 9 20.81 -2.52 -15.19
C ALA A 9 20.94 -1.46 -16.29
N GLU A 10 21.09 -1.87 -17.55
CA GLU A 10 21.11 -0.95 -18.69
C GLU A 10 19.76 -0.25 -18.89
N ARG A 11 18.66 -1.00 -18.88
CA ARG A 11 17.30 -0.43 -18.99
C ARG A 11 16.98 0.57 -17.88
N GLN A 12 17.45 0.31 -16.66
CA GLN A 12 17.28 1.26 -15.55
C GLN A 12 18.07 2.56 -15.77
N ARG A 13 19.27 2.49 -16.35
CA ARG A 13 20.05 3.70 -16.66
C ARG A 13 19.40 4.52 -17.77
N GLU A 14 18.85 3.84 -18.77
CA GLU A 14 18.14 4.46 -19.89
C GLU A 14 16.87 5.18 -19.40
N ALA A 15 16.02 4.51 -18.61
CA ALA A 15 14.80 5.09 -18.06
C ALA A 15 15.08 6.33 -17.17
N LEU A 16 16.20 6.34 -16.44
CA LEU A 16 16.63 7.49 -15.66
C LEU A 16 17.21 8.62 -16.53
N ALA A 17 17.86 8.30 -17.64
CA ALA A 17 18.32 9.30 -18.59
C ALA A 17 17.13 9.98 -19.27
N GLU A 18 16.11 9.21 -19.63
CA GLU A 18 14.86 9.69 -20.20
C GLU A 18 14.09 10.58 -19.23
N GLY A 19 13.93 10.16 -17.96
CA GLY A 19 13.28 10.98 -16.94
C GLY A 19 13.97 12.31 -16.67
N ARG A 20 15.32 12.33 -16.64
CA ARG A 20 16.08 13.60 -16.51
C ARG A 20 15.94 14.48 -17.75
N ALA A 21 15.87 13.89 -18.94
CA ALA A 21 15.66 14.64 -20.18
C ALA A 21 14.27 15.27 -20.22
N ALA A 22 13.24 14.51 -19.84
CA ALA A 22 11.87 14.98 -19.71
C ALA A 22 11.75 16.12 -18.68
N GLU A 23 12.36 15.97 -17.50
CA GLU A 23 12.39 17.01 -16.46
C GLU A 23 13.03 18.31 -16.98
N LYS A 24 14.17 18.20 -17.67
CA LYS A 24 14.86 19.35 -18.27
C LYS A 24 14.05 20.02 -19.38
N ALA A 25 13.26 19.24 -20.11
CA ALA A 25 12.34 19.71 -21.14
C ALA A 25 11.02 20.27 -20.57
N GLY A 26 10.81 20.21 -19.25
CA GLY A 26 9.56 20.60 -18.60
C GLY A 26 8.39 19.65 -18.89
N GLN A 27 8.69 18.44 -19.35
CA GLN A 27 7.69 17.40 -19.59
C GLN A 27 7.32 16.67 -18.29
N PRO A 28 6.13 16.05 -18.21
CA PRO A 28 5.70 15.32 -17.03
C PRO A 28 6.66 14.18 -16.66
N VAL A 29 7.00 14.11 -15.37
CA VAL A 29 7.88 13.08 -14.80
C VAL A 29 7.27 12.52 -13.52
N ILE A 30 7.52 11.24 -13.25
CA ILE A 30 7.17 10.55 -12.00
C ILE A 30 8.45 10.35 -11.19
N TYR A 31 8.38 10.63 -9.89
CA TYR A 31 9.51 10.42 -8.99
C TYR A 31 9.40 9.07 -8.28
N ILE A 32 10.38 8.20 -8.51
CA ILE A 32 10.51 6.93 -7.78
C ILE A 32 11.84 6.97 -7.03
N HIS A 33 11.79 6.86 -5.69
CA HIS A 33 12.96 6.98 -4.81
C HIS A 33 13.78 8.27 -5.03
N GLY A 34 13.09 9.39 -5.28
CA GLY A 34 13.73 10.69 -5.50
C GLY A 34 14.46 10.82 -6.84
N ARG A 35 14.27 9.86 -7.76
CA ARG A 35 14.81 9.93 -9.12
C ARG A 35 13.68 10.17 -10.13
N PRO A 36 13.88 11.06 -11.12
CA PRO A 36 12.88 11.35 -12.13
C PRO A 36 12.85 10.24 -13.18
N TYR A 37 11.66 9.77 -13.51
CA TYR A 37 11.35 8.87 -14.61
C TYR A 37 10.35 9.57 -15.53
N ALA A 38 10.47 9.36 -16.84
CA ALA A 38 9.52 9.93 -17.79
C ALA A 38 8.13 9.38 -17.48
N ASP A 39 7.12 10.25 -17.43
CA ASP A 39 5.74 9.81 -17.21
C ASP A 39 5.20 9.23 -18.54
N PRO A 40 4.92 7.92 -18.62
CA PRO A 40 4.35 7.32 -19.83
C PRO A 40 2.93 7.82 -20.14
N ALA A 41 2.24 8.43 -19.16
CA ALA A 41 0.95 9.08 -19.38
C ALA A 41 1.10 10.53 -19.89
N GLY A 42 2.33 11.06 -19.94
CA GLY A 42 2.67 12.38 -20.47
C GLY A 42 2.76 12.44 -22.01
N GLU A 43 2.70 11.29 -22.69
CA GLU A 43 2.39 11.26 -24.12
C GLU A 43 1.01 11.87 -24.31
N SER A 44 1.01 13.12 -24.77
CA SER A 44 -0.17 13.81 -25.24
C SER A 44 -0.93 12.85 -26.15
N PHE A 45 -2.18 12.52 -25.79
CA PHE A 45 -3.12 11.84 -26.66
C PHE A 45 -3.11 12.56 -28.01
N ALA A 46 -2.34 12.05 -28.98
CA ALA A 46 -2.51 12.40 -30.37
C ALA A 46 -3.98 12.08 -30.69
N PRO A 47 -4.73 12.96 -31.39
CA PRO A 47 -6.15 12.74 -31.65
C PRO A 47 -6.29 11.65 -32.71
N GLY A 48 -6.08 10.41 -32.29
CA GLY A 48 -6.49 9.21 -33.02
C GLY A 48 -7.98 9.04 -32.80
N GLU A 49 -8.73 9.22 -33.87
CA GLU A 49 -10.17 8.95 -33.97
C GLU A 49 -10.53 7.65 -33.25
N GLY A 50 -11.28 7.75 -32.15
CA GLY A 50 -11.56 6.58 -31.33
C GLY A 50 -12.40 6.86 -30.08
N ALA A 51 -13.57 7.48 -30.26
CA ALA A 51 -14.68 7.45 -29.30
C ALA A 51 -14.43 8.04 -27.90
N LEU A 52 -14.27 9.37 -27.81
CA LEU A 52 -14.73 10.11 -26.63
C LEU A 52 -16.26 10.11 -26.63
N ARG A 53 -16.85 9.14 -25.92
CA ARG A 53 -18.21 9.33 -25.39
C ARG A 53 -18.17 10.59 -24.52
N PRO A 54 -19.15 11.51 -24.65
CA PRO A 54 -19.18 12.70 -23.82
C PRO A 54 -19.20 12.25 -22.36
N ALA A 55 -18.35 12.88 -21.55
CA ALA A 55 -18.37 12.75 -20.10
C ALA A 55 -19.81 13.00 -19.64
N LYS A 56 -20.51 11.94 -19.24
CA LYS A 56 -21.71 12.08 -18.44
C LYS A 56 -21.26 12.84 -17.20
N LEU A 57 -21.81 14.04 -17.02
CA LEU A 57 -21.85 14.72 -15.74
C LEU A 57 -22.26 13.67 -14.71
N ALA A 58 -21.32 13.25 -13.86
CA ALA A 58 -21.62 12.39 -12.73
C ALA A 58 -22.64 13.16 -11.89
N THR A 59 -23.88 12.68 -11.89
CA THR A 59 -24.89 13.21 -10.99
C THR A 59 -24.48 12.83 -9.57
N ARG A 60 -24.96 13.58 -8.58
CA ARG A 60 -24.67 13.34 -7.16
C ARG A 60 -24.94 11.88 -6.74
N ASP A 61 -25.92 11.24 -7.37
CA ASP A 61 -26.25 9.80 -7.21
C ASP A 61 -25.11 8.86 -7.65
N ASP A 62 -24.49 9.09 -8.80
CA ASP A 62 -23.38 8.24 -9.31
C ASP A 62 -22.13 8.33 -8.39
N GLY A 63 -21.95 9.47 -7.72
CA GLY A 63 -20.88 9.67 -6.73
C GLY A 63 -21.16 8.93 -5.42
N ASP A 64 -22.41 8.95 -4.96
CA ASP A 64 -22.84 8.28 -3.73
C ASP A 64 -22.83 6.74 -3.89
N GLU A 65 -23.18 6.20 -5.06
CA GLU A 65 -23.06 4.76 -5.34
C GLU A 65 -21.60 4.29 -5.32
N ARG A 66 -20.68 5.03 -5.94
CA ARG A 66 -19.24 4.73 -5.91
C ARG A 66 -18.64 4.78 -4.50
N LEU A 67 -19.09 5.72 -3.67
CA LEU A 67 -18.66 5.80 -2.27
C LEU A 67 -19.11 4.57 -1.48
N ARG A 68 -20.36 4.13 -1.67
CA ARG A 68 -20.86 2.90 -1.02
C ARG A 68 -20.10 1.66 -1.45
N ASP A 69 -19.73 1.57 -2.73
CA ASP A 69 -18.92 0.45 -3.24
C ASP A 69 -17.52 0.43 -2.62
N ILE A 70 -16.88 1.61 -2.45
CA ILE A 70 -15.58 1.73 -1.78
C ILE A 70 -15.69 1.37 -0.29
N GLU A 71 -16.73 1.86 0.40
CA GLU A 71 -16.97 1.55 1.81
C GLU A 71 -17.22 0.05 2.01
N SER A 72 -18.02 -0.56 1.14
CA SER A 72 -18.26 -2.02 1.12
C SER A 72 -16.97 -2.79 0.86
N GLY A 73 -16.16 -2.34 -0.10
CA GLY A 73 -14.84 -2.92 -0.39
C GLY A 73 -13.88 -2.84 0.81
N ASN A 74 -13.83 -1.69 1.48
CA ASN A 74 -13.01 -1.48 2.67
C ASN A 74 -13.48 -2.34 3.84
N ALA A 75 -14.79 -2.42 4.08
CA ALA A 75 -15.36 -3.27 5.14
C ALA A 75 -15.05 -4.75 4.88
N SER A 76 -15.17 -5.20 3.63
CA SER A 76 -14.81 -6.56 3.20
C SER A 76 -13.32 -6.85 3.39
N MET A 77 -12.45 -5.90 3.03
CA MET A 77 -11.00 -6.03 3.24
C MET A 77 -10.63 -6.10 4.73
N MET A 78 -11.24 -5.26 5.57
CA MET A 78 -11.04 -5.28 7.02
C MET A 78 -11.50 -6.59 7.63
N MET A 79 -12.65 -7.12 7.21
CA MET A 79 -13.14 -8.43 7.66
C MET A 79 -12.16 -9.56 7.31
N LYS A 80 -11.64 -9.60 6.07
CA LYS A 80 -10.61 -10.57 5.67
C LYS A 80 -9.33 -10.45 6.51
N LEU A 81 -8.92 -9.23 6.85
CA LEU A 81 -7.76 -9.01 7.70
C LEU A 81 -8.00 -9.55 9.12
N VAL A 82 -9.19 -9.31 9.69
CA VAL A 82 -9.58 -9.83 11.00
C VAL A 82 -9.63 -11.35 11.00
N GLU A 83 -10.23 -11.95 9.98
CA GLU A 83 -10.31 -13.41 9.79
C GLU A 83 -8.91 -14.03 9.69
N SER A 84 -8.06 -13.52 8.80
CA SER A 84 -6.68 -13.99 8.67
C SER A 84 -5.88 -13.83 9.96
N THR A 85 -6.12 -12.76 10.73
CA THR A 85 -5.48 -12.57 12.04
C THR A 85 -5.96 -13.62 13.05
N ALA A 86 -7.24 -13.97 13.05
CA ALA A 86 -7.78 -15.00 13.92
C ALA A 86 -7.22 -16.40 13.58
N GLU A 87 -7.12 -16.73 12.29
CA GLU A 87 -6.50 -17.97 11.81
C GLU A 87 -5.02 -18.06 12.22
N ASN A 88 -4.25 -16.99 12.01
CA ASN A 88 -2.85 -16.95 12.41
C ASN A 88 -2.68 -17.12 13.92
N MET A 89 -3.54 -16.49 14.73
CA MET A 89 -3.50 -16.67 16.18
C MET A 89 -3.83 -18.10 16.60
N ALA A 90 -4.81 -18.74 15.95
CA ALA A 90 -5.15 -20.13 16.21
C ALA A 90 -3.98 -21.06 15.85
N PHE A 91 -3.36 -20.86 14.69
CA PHE A 91 -2.18 -21.59 14.24
C PHE A 91 -1.01 -21.46 15.24
N ILE A 92 -0.71 -20.25 15.71
CA ILE A 92 0.38 -20.03 16.68
C ILE A 92 0.09 -20.75 18.00
N ARG A 93 -1.14 -20.65 18.52
CA ARG A 93 -1.52 -21.35 19.77
C ARG A 93 -1.38 -22.86 19.63
N GLU A 94 -1.80 -23.41 18.49
CA GLU A 94 -1.66 -24.84 18.19
C GLU A 94 -0.18 -25.26 18.19
N ASN A 95 0.69 -24.49 17.53
CA ASN A 95 2.13 -24.76 17.51
C ASN A 95 2.77 -24.66 18.90
N LEU A 96 2.38 -23.68 19.73
CA LEU A 96 2.84 -23.58 21.12
C LEU A 96 2.41 -24.80 21.95
N SER A 97 1.25 -25.37 21.63
CA SER A 97 0.75 -26.59 22.26
C SER A 97 1.59 -27.83 21.90
N GLN A 98 2.33 -27.81 20.80
CA GLN A 98 3.19 -28.92 20.40
C GLN A 98 4.61 -28.82 20.97
N LEU A 99 4.97 -27.70 21.60
CA LEU A 99 6.27 -27.53 22.24
C LEU A 99 6.46 -28.45 23.44
N ALA A 100 7.71 -28.87 23.65
CA ALA A 100 8.11 -29.57 24.87
C ALA A 100 7.85 -28.70 26.11
N ALA A 101 7.41 -29.31 27.21
CA ALA A 101 7.05 -28.62 28.44
C ALA A 101 8.19 -27.72 29.00
N ARG A 102 9.45 -28.09 28.72
CA ARG A 102 10.64 -27.32 29.10
C ARG A 102 10.71 -25.95 28.42
N ASP A 103 10.29 -25.86 27.17
CA ASP A 103 10.47 -24.67 26.33
C ASP A 103 9.20 -23.83 26.21
N ARG A 104 8.03 -24.44 26.44
CA ARG A 104 6.72 -23.80 26.27
C ARG A 104 6.60 -22.48 27.05
N GLY A 105 6.97 -22.45 28.33
CA GLY A 105 6.81 -21.25 29.17
C GLY A 105 7.65 -20.05 28.71
N ALA A 106 8.86 -20.29 28.20
CA ALA A 106 9.72 -19.22 27.70
C ALA A 106 9.18 -18.63 26.39
N VAL A 107 8.69 -19.49 25.50
CA VAL A 107 8.13 -19.06 24.20
C VAL A 107 6.78 -18.35 24.38
N GLU A 108 5.90 -18.86 25.25
CA GLU A 108 4.63 -18.19 25.58
C GLU A 108 4.86 -16.79 26.16
N ALA A 109 5.83 -16.64 27.07
CA ALA A 109 6.18 -15.34 27.65
C ALA A 109 6.80 -14.37 26.63
N ALA A 110 7.57 -14.87 25.65
CA ALA A 110 8.08 -14.05 24.56
C ALA A 110 6.95 -13.60 23.62
N TYR A 111 6.06 -14.52 23.23
CA TYR A 111 4.92 -14.23 22.39
C TYR A 111 3.95 -13.23 23.05
N GLY A 112 3.66 -13.40 24.35
CA GLY A 112 2.84 -12.45 25.10
C GLY A 112 3.41 -11.03 25.14
N ARG A 113 4.74 -10.88 25.20
CA ARG A 113 5.40 -9.57 25.13
C ARG A 113 5.23 -8.91 23.77
N ILE A 114 5.38 -9.66 22.68
CA ILE A 114 5.18 -9.16 21.31
C ILE A 114 3.75 -8.64 21.13
N LEU A 115 2.75 -9.38 21.64
CA LEU A 115 1.35 -8.94 21.59
C LEU A 115 1.10 -7.68 22.42
N ALA A 116 1.70 -7.57 23.60
CA ALA A 116 1.57 -6.40 24.46
C ALA A 116 2.22 -5.15 23.83
N GLU A 117 3.39 -5.30 23.21
CA GLU A 117 4.09 -4.23 22.48
C GLU A 117 3.28 -3.76 21.28
N ALA A 118 2.78 -4.68 20.45
CA ALA A 118 1.93 -4.35 19.32
C ALA A 118 0.63 -3.63 19.74
N ALA A 119 0.04 -4.03 20.88
CA ALA A 119 -1.14 -3.35 21.42
C ALA A 119 -0.83 -1.93 21.93
N ALA A 120 0.35 -1.72 22.54
CA ALA A 120 0.80 -0.41 23.00
C ALA A 120 1.09 0.54 21.83
N ASP A 121 1.73 0.07 20.77
CA ASP A 121 2.01 0.87 19.56
C ASP A 121 0.72 1.38 18.90
N HIS A 122 -0.33 0.55 18.85
CA HIS A 122 -1.64 0.99 18.36
C HIS A 122 -2.25 2.10 19.24
N GLN A 123 -2.09 2.03 20.56
CA GLN A 123 -2.58 3.08 21.46
C GLN A 123 -1.82 4.40 21.25
N HIS A 124 -0.51 4.36 21.04
CA HIS A 124 0.28 5.55 20.74
C HIS A 124 -0.07 6.19 19.39
N SER A 125 -0.29 5.36 18.36
CA SER A 125 -0.73 5.84 17.04
C SER A 125 -2.13 6.45 17.09
N ALA A 126 -3.07 5.83 17.82
CA ALA A 126 -4.42 6.35 18.00
C ALA A 126 -4.46 7.64 18.85
N ALA A 127 -3.61 7.74 19.88
CA ALA A 127 -3.52 8.93 20.73
C ALA A 127 -2.92 10.13 19.98
N SER A 128 -1.90 9.92 19.15
CA SER A 128 -1.33 10.98 18.30
C SER A 128 -2.34 11.51 17.29
N ARG A 129 -3.10 10.62 16.63
CA ARG A 129 -4.13 11.00 15.67
C ARG A 129 -5.28 11.79 16.31
N LYS A 130 -5.62 11.51 17.57
CA LYS A 130 -6.59 12.30 18.35
C LYS A 130 -6.10 13.70 18.67
N ARG A 131 -4.79 13.86 18.92
CA ARG A 131 -4.18 15.14 19.26
C ARG A 131 -4.05 16.07 18.05
N GLU A 132 -3.85 15.52 16.85
CA GLU A 132 -3.88 16.27 15.59
C GLU A 132 -5.27 16.82 15.27
N LEU A 133 -6.34 16.04 15.50
CA LEU A 133 -7.72 16.48 15.25
C LEU A 133 -8.22 17.55 16.23
N ASP A 134 -7.61 17.68 17.41
CA ASP A 134 -7.99 18.65 18.45
C ASP A 134 -7.30 20.01 18.29
N MET A 135 -6.38 20.16 17.32
CA MET A 135 -5.61 21.38 17.08
C MET A 135 -6.17 22.24 15.92
N ASP A 136 -7.27 21.83 15.30
CA ASP A 136 -7.94 22.52 14.18
C ASP A 136 -9.33 23.11 14.55
N LEU A 137 -9.50 23.58 15.80
CA LEU A 137 -10.72 24.26 16.28
C LEU A 137 -10.45 25.67 16.80
#